data_AF-A0A821Z668-F1
#
_entry.id   AF-A0A821Z668-F1
#
_cell.length_a   1.000
_cell.length_b   1.000
_cell.length_c   1.000
_cell.angle_alpha   90.00
_cell.angle_beta   90.00
_cell.angle_gamma   90.00
#
_symmetry.space_group_name_H-M   'P 1'
#
loop_
_entity.id
_entity.type
_entity.pdbx_description
1 polymer ?
#
loop_
_entity_poly.entity_id
_entity_poly.type
_entity_poly.pdbx_seq_one_letter_code
_entity_poly.pdbx_strand_id
1 'polypeptide(L)'
;MKNAIFDSGSYFQLCPVDDDDEELEKPYNPERRFYVSTLENVVLDPENDENAIFLIDHAWTYRIGDARNDLKSIPNLYERMASLMNVNSDTKDDGIELILQRMWKFNQTYTLASTQFNPNAGLEARQEPYWYVMDELGSSIRYSSSNANVRCVSFFFEPSQTMFTLFYPIVRIEQSYTEIFRNYIHDNSNPLDRNIKLLPWQRVYSRKSILRSLTIENCPEIFTT
;
A
#
# COMPACT_ATOMS: atom_id res chain seq x y z
N MET A 1 23.19 -5.33 -1.18
CA MET A 1 22.98 -6.33 -2.26
C MET A 1 24.02 -6.13 -3.34
N LYS A 2 24.80 -7.16 -3.69
CA LYS A 2 25.89 -7.04 -4.67
C LYS A 2 25.50 -7.35 -6.13
N ASN A 3 24.25 -7.72 -6.40
CA ASN A 3 23.74 -8.07 -7.73
C ASN A 3 22.29 -7.59 -7.96
N ALA A 4 21.81 -6.58 -7.23
CA ALA A 4 20.48 -6.02 -7.48
C ALA A 4 20.55 -5.12 -8.72
N ILE A 5 19.91 -5.55 -9.81
CA ILE A 5 19.72 -4.72 -11.01
C ILE A 5 18.40 -3.99 -10.81
N PHE A 6 18.44 -2.66 -10.80
CA PHE A 6 17.22 -1.86 -10.83
C PHE A 6 16.69 -1.85 -12.26
N ASP A 7 15.66 -2.65 -12.53
CA ASP A 7 15.14 -2.94 -13.87
C ASP A 7 13.69 -2.49 -14.06
N SER A 8 13.04 -1.98 -13.02
CA SER A 8 11.63 -1.55 -13.05
C SER A 8 11.35 -0.58 -14.20
N GLY A 9 12.30 0.30 -14.53
CA GLY A 9 12.22 1.23 -15.66
C GLY A 9 12.29 0.59 -17.05
N SER A 10 12.43 -0.74 -17.15
CA SER A 10 12.31 -1.50 -18.41
C SER A 10 10.91 -2.09 -18.61
N TYR A 11 10.08 -2.05 -17.57
CA TYR A 11 8.74 -2.66 -17.56
C TYR A 11 7.64 -1.65 -17.23
N PHE A 12 7.93 -0.71 -16.32
CA PHE A 12 6.95 0.18 -15.71
C PHE A 12 7.38 1.63 -15.74
N GLN A 13 6.40 2.51 -15.64
CA GLN A 13 6.59 3.95 -15.46
C GLN A 13 5.60 4.52 -14.44
N LEU A 14 6.00 5.63 -13.82
CA LEU A 14 5.13 6.47 -13.01
C LEU A 14 4.48 7.54 -13.88
N CYS A 15 3.15 7.50 -13.97
CA CYS A 15 2.36 8.47 -14.71
C CYS A 15 1.72 9.44 -13.73
N PRO A 16 1.82 10.77 -13.95
CA PRO A 16 1.15 11.74 -13.10
C PRO A 16 -0.37 11.55 -13.18
N VAL A 17 -1.05 11.71 -12.06
CA VAL A 17 -2.51 11.82 -12.02
C VAL A 17 -2.86 13.22 -12.52
N ASP A 18 -3.68 13.28 -13.57
CA ASP A 18 -4.21 14.55 -14.06
C ASP A 18 -5.37 15.00 -13.14
N ASP A 19 -5.17 16.09 -12.41
CA ASP A 19 -6.15 16.64 -11.46
C ASP A 19 -7.28 17.43 -12.19
N ASP A 20 -7.07 17.73 -13.47
CA ASP A 20 -7.95 18.54 -14.33
C ASP A 20 -8.82 17.70 -15.28
N ASP A 21 -8.67 16.37 -15.27
CA ASP A 21 -9.53 15.47 -16.03
C ASP A 21 -10.90 15.33 -15.33
N GLU A 22 -11.85 16.15 -15.75
CA GLU A 22 -13.24 16.16 -15.25
C GLU A 22 -14.01 14.86 -15.55
N GLU A 23 -13.55 14.05 -16.51
CA GLU A 23 -14.18 12.76 -16.85
C GLU A 23 -13.72 11.62 -15.93
N LEU A 24 -12.53 11.74 -15.33
CA LEU A 24 -12.06 10.78 -14.35
C LEU A 24 -12.63 11.08 -12.96
N GLU A 25 -13.33 10.11 -12.38
CA GLU A 25 -13.70 10.17 -10.97
C GLU A 25 -12.44 10.38 -10.12
N LYS A 26 -12.27 11.60 -9.58
CA LYS A 26 -11.10 11.97 -8.76
C LYS A 26 -10.78 10.84 -7.77
N PRO A 27 -9.53 10.35 -7.74
CA PRO A 27 -9.18 9.20 -6.93
C PRO A 27 -9.48 9.49 -5.46
N TYR A 28 -9.89 8.45 -4.73
CA TYR A 28 -10.16 8.52 -3.29
C TYR A 28 -8.97 9.06 -2.46
N ASN A 29 -7.77 9.02 -3.03
CA ASN A 29 -6.51 9.39 -2.40
C ASN A 29 -5.85 10.55 -3.18
N PRO A 30 -6.28 11.81 -2.98
CA PRO A 30 -5.69 12.98 -3.65
C PRO A 30 -4.21 13.20 -3.29
N GLU A 31 -3.71 12.52 -2.25
CA GLU A 31 -2.31 12.57 -1.88
C GLU A 31 -1.42 11.75 -2.84
N ARG A 32 -1.98 10.82 -3.62
CA ARG A 32 -1.23 10.07 -4.63
C ARG A 32 -1.16 10.84 -5.95
N ARG A 33 0.02 11.39 -6.23
CA ARG A 33 0.30 12.12 -7.47
C ARG A 33 0.60 11.25 -8.68
N PHE A 34 0.86 9.96 -8.48
CA PHE A 34 1.25 9.05 -9.55
C PHE A 34 0.46 7.75 -9.51
N TYR A 35 0.37 7.12 -10.68
CA TYR A 35 -0.01 5.72 -10.84
C TYR A 35 1.05 4.98 -11.65
N VAL A 36 1.01 3.65 -11.60
CA VAL A 36 1.95 2.80 -12.32
C VAL A 36 1.28 2.28 -13.59
N SER A 37 1.97 2.37 -14.73
CA SER A 37 1.57 1.69 -15.96
C SER A 37 2.73 0.88 -16.54
N THR A 38 2.43 -0.07 -17.42
CA THR A 38 3.46 -0.72 -18.26
C THR A 38 4.06 0.28 -19.25
N LEU A 39 5.27 0.01 -19.74
CA LEU A 39 5.80 0.71 -20.90
C LEU A 39 5.15 0.22 -22.21
N GLU A 40 5.48 0.87 -23.31
CA GLU A 40 5.11 0.41 -24.64
C GLU A 40 5.74 -0.95 -24.95
N ASN A 41 4.97 -1.84 -25.58
CA ASN A 41 5.42 -3.16 -26.02
C ASN A 41 5.92 -4.10 -24.89
N VAL A 42 5.60 -3.80 -23.64
CA VAL A 42 5.83 -4.72 -22.52
C VAL A 42 4.69 -5.73 -22.44
N VAL A 43 5.06 -7.01 -22.42
CA VAL A 43 4.14 -8.11 -22.17
C VAL A 43 4.53 -8.77 -20.85
N LEU A 44 3.59 -8.85 -19.92
CA LEU A 44 3.73 -9.59 -18.68
C LEU A 44 2.80 -10.80 -18.76
N ASP A 45 3.38 -12.00 -18.88
CA ASP A 45 2.64 -13.24 -19.00
C ASP A 45 2.90 -14.15 -17.79
N PRO A 46 1.97 -14.25 -16.82
CA PRO A 46 2.17 -15.08 -15.64
C PRO A 46 2.26 -16.59 -15.94
N GLU A 47 1.85 -17.05 -17.12
CA GLU A 47 1.89 -18.47 -17.49
C GLU A 47 3.18 -18.85 -18.23
N ASN A 48 3.76 -17.91 -19.00
CA ASN A 48 4.86 -18.20 -19.92
C ASN A 48 6.15 -17.39 -19.65
N ASP A 49 6.12 -16.40 -18.75
CA ASP A 49 7.28 -15.61 -18.37
C ASP A 49 7.64 -15.84 -16.89
N GLU A 50 8.65 -16.70 -16.67
CA GLU A 50 9.16 -16.99 -15.32
C GLU A 50 9.83 -15.78 -14.63
N ASN A 51 10.18 -14.74 -15.40
CA ASN A 51 10.81 -13.53 -14.89
C ASN A 51 9.79 -12.39 -14.63
N ALA A 52 8.49 -12.63 -14.85
CA ALA A 52 7.44 -11.67 -14.52
C ALA A 52 7.17 -11.59 -13.00
N ILE A 53 8.22 -11.48 -12.20
CA ILE A 53 8.18 -11.33 -10.75
C ILE A 53 9.23 -10.32 -10.32
N PHE A 54 8.80 -9.35 -9.53
CA PHE A 54 9.58 -8.17 -9.19
C PHE A 54 9.61 -7.97 -7.68
N LEU A 55 10.62 -7.22 -7.21
CA LEU A 55 10.75 -6.80 -5.82
C LEU A 55 10.41 -5.32 -5.70
N ILE A 56 9.57 -4.99 -4.73
CA ILE A 56 9.31 -3.62 -4.28
C ILE A 56 9.99 -3.42 -2.94
N ASP A 57 10.77 -2.35 -2.82
CA ASP A 57 11.48 -2.02 -1.60
C ASP A 57 10.54 -1.43 -0.54
N HIS A 58 10.89 -1.66 0.73
CA HIS A 58 10.23 -1.00 1.86
C HIS A 58 11.00 0.27 2.18
N ALA A 59 10.55 1.40 1.64
CA ALA A 59 11.16 2.71 1.86
C ALA A 59 11.23 3.10 3.35
N TRP A 60 10.30 2.60 4.16
CA TRP A 60 10.29 2.78 5.59
C TRP A 60 9.64 1.57 6.27
N THR A 61 10.31 1.00 7.26
CA THR A 61 9.77 -0.04 8.15
C THR A 61 9.93 0.43 9.59
N TYR A 62 8.86 0.32 10.39
CA TYR A 62 8.84 0.90 11.73
C TYR A 62 7.81 0.22 12.65
N ARG A 63 7.93 0.48 13.95
CA ARG A 63 6.88 0.19 14.95
C ARG A 63 6.12 1.47 15.25
N ILE A 64 4.83 1.36 15.58
CA ILE A 64 3.94 2.52 15.80
C ILE A 64 4.56 3.56 16.76
N GLY A 65 5.15 3.12 17.87
CA GLY A 65 5.75 4.02 18.86
C GLY A 65 6.98 4.78 18.37
N ASP A 66 7.66 4.26 17.35
CA ASP A 66 8.90 4.81 16.82
C ASP A 66 8.66 5.77 15.65
N ALA A 67 7.49 5.71 15.01
CA ALA A 67 7.19 6.39 13.75
C ALA A 67 7.55 7.88 13.74
N ARG A 68 7.21 8.60 14.83
CA ARG A 68 7.51 10.02 14.99
C ARG A 68 9.01 10.28 15.15
N ASN A 69 9.69 9.46 15.96
CA ASN A 69 11.12 9.62 16.21
C ASN A 69 11.94 9.30 14.96
N ASP A 70 11.52 8.30 14.19
CA ASP A 70 12.09 7.96 12.89
C ASP A 70 12.07 9.17 11.95
N LEU A 71 10.90 9.81 11.76
CA LEU A 71 10.76 10.99 10.91
C LEU A 71 11.62 12.19 11.37
N LYS A 72 11.93 12.27 12.67
CA LYS A 72 12.80 13.32 13.22
C LYS A 72 14.29 13.01 13.04
N SER A 73 14.68 11.75 13.18
CA SER A 73 16.08 11.35 13.38
C SER A 73 16.70 10.62 12.21
N ILE A 74 15.93 9.88 11.41
CA ILE A 74 16.45 9.17 10.24
C ILE A 74 16.71 10.18 9.12
N PRO A 75 17.95 10.26 8.59
CA PRO A 75 18.28 11.19 7.51
C PRO A 75 17.40 10.99 6.28
N ASN A 76 16.90 12.09 5.71
CA ASN A 76 16.10 12.15 4.49
C ASN A 76 14.73 11.42 4.53
N LEU A 77 14.37 10.75 5.64
CA LEU A 77 13.13 10.01 5.72
C LEU A 77 11.91 10.94 5.66
N TYR A 78 11.98 12.05 6.39
CA TYR A 78 10.92 13.07 6.36
C TYR A 78 10.68 13.58 4.94
N GLU A 79 11.74 13.98 4.25
CA GLU A 79 11.70 14.55 2.90
C GLU A 79 11.11 13.54 1.90
N ARG A 80 11.52 12.27 2.01
CA ARG A 80 11.00 11.18 1.18
C ARG A 80 9.52 10.93 1.45
N MET A 81 9.10 10.80 2.70
CA MET A 81 7.69 10.57 3.07
C MET A 81 6.81 11.78 2.74
N ALA A 82 7.32 13.01 2.91
CA ALA A 82 6.62 14.22 2.52
C ALA A 82 6.37 14.28 1.02
N SER A 83 7.39 13.96 0.21
CA SER A 83 7.26 13.87 -1.25
C SER A 83 6.25 12.79 -1.64
N LEU A 84 6.38 11.59 -1.09
CA LEU A 84 5.53 10.43 -1.40
C LEU A 84 4.05 10.67 -1.06
N MET A 85 3.78 11.36 0.05
CA MET A 85 2.43 11.61 0.57
C MET A 85 1.91 13.01 0.23
N ASN A 86 2.56 13.71 -0.69
CA ASN A 86 2.18 15.05 -1.13
C ASN A 86 1.93 16.01 0.05
N VAL A 87 2.85 16.01 1.02
CA VAL A 87 2.82 16.88 2.20
C VAL A 87 3.66 18.12 1.89
N ASN A 88 3.00 19.27 1.96
CA ASN A 88 3.64 20.58 1.94
C ASN A 88 3.27 21.30 3.24
N SER A 89 4.27 21.74 4.00
CA SER A 89 4.10 22.41 5.29
C SER A 89 5.20 23.44 5.50
N ASP A 90 4.87 24.50 6.24
CA ASP A 90 5.81 25.59 6.53
C ASP A 90 6.93 25.14 7.48
N THR A 91 6.61 24.20 8.39
CA THR A 91 7.57 23.64 9.35
C THR A 91 7.68 22.13 9.19
N LYS A 92 8.83 21.58 9.59
CA LYS A 92 9.06 20.13 9.63
C LYS A 92 8.13 19.45 10.64
N ASP A 93 7.89 20.05 11.80
CA ASP A 93 7.03 19.45 12.82
C ASP A 93 5.56 19.34 12.34
N ASP A 94 5.02 20.38 11.69
CA ASP A 94 3.68 20.32 11.09
C ASP A 94 3.62 19.27 9.98
N GLY A 95 4.67 19.18 9.16
CA GLY A 95 4.79 18.18 8.11
C GLY A 95 4.81 16.76 8.66
N ILE A 96 5.51 16.52 9.78
CA ILE A 96 5.51 15.23 10.48
C ILE A 96 4.09 14.88 10.94
N GLU A 97 3.34 15.81 11.53
CA GLU A 97 1.95 15.54 11.91
C GLU A 97 1.08 15.18 10.71
N LEU A 98 1.23 15.89 9.59
CA LEU A 98 0.50 15.59 8.35
C LEU A 98 0.87 14.21 7.79
N ILE A 99 2.17 13.84 7.79
CA ILE A 99 2.63 12.51 7.40
C ILE A 99 1.96 11.44 8.27
N LEU A 100 2.01 11.59 9.60
CA LEU A 100 1.43 10.60 10.51
C LEU A 100 -0.10 10.47 10.36
N GLN A 101 -0.79 11.56 10.03
CA GLN A 101 -2.21 11.54 9.73
C GLN A 101 -2.54 10.86 8.39
N ARG A 102 -1.63 10.89 7.41
CA ARG A 102 -1.87 10.40 6.04
C ARG A 102 -1.30 9.01 5.78
N MET A 103 -0.26 8.60 6.50
CA MET A 103 0.49 7.38 6.22
C MET A 103 -0.32 6.10 6.28
N TRP A 104 -1.45 6.06 6.99
CA TRP A 104 -2.37 4.92 6.94
C TRP A 104 -2.81 4.57 5.50
N LYS A 105 -2.78 5.55 4.59
CA LYS A 105 -3.11 5.38 3.16
C LYS A 105 -2.07 4.59 2.35
N PHE A 106 -0.88 4.45 2.91
CA PHE A 106 0.32 3.86 2.29
C PHE A 106 0.81 2.63 3.05
N ASN A 107 0.48 2.58 4.32
CA ASN A 107 0.88 1.56 5.25
C ASN A 107 0.36 0.17 4.89
N GLN A 108 1.25 -0.80 5.05
CA GLN A 108 0.97 -2.21 5.16
C GLN A 108 1.61 -2.74 6.45
N THR A 109 1.33 -4.00 6.79
CA THR A 109 1.85 -4.62 8.01
C THR A 109 2.21 -6.07 7.79
N TYR A 110 3.18 -6.54 8.57
CA TYR A 110 3.48 -7.95 8.77
C TYR A 110 3.87 -8.15 10.24
N THR A 111 3.72 -9.38 10.71
CA THR A 111 4.14 -9.76 12.07
C THR A 111 5.37 -10.63 11.98
N LEU A 112 6.45 -10.23 12.64
CA LEU A 112 7.61 -11.09 12.83
C LEU A 112 7.53 -11.72 14.21
N ALA A 113 7.65 -13.05 14.25
CA ALA A 113 7.89 -13.77 15.48
C ALA A 113 9.38 -13.69 15.80
N SER A 114 9.74 -12.98 16.87
CA SER A 114 11.10 -13.02 17.41
C SER A 114 11.11 -13.85 18.69
N THR A 115 12.16 -14.66 18.86
CA THR A 115 12.44 -15.29 20.15
C THR A 115 13.43 -14.40 20.87
N GLN A 116 12.98 -13.70 21.90
CA GLN A 116 13.87 -12.95 22.77
C GLN A 116 14.05 -13.74 24.07
N PHE A 117 15.30 -13.88 24.51
CA PHE A 117 15.59 -14.48 25.79
C PHE A 117 15.38 -13.43 26.87
N ASN A 118 14.36 -13.62 27.69
CA ASN A 118 14.12 -12.83 28.89
C ASN A 118 14.83 -13.52 30.07
N PRO A 119 15.85 -12.91 30.70
CA PRO A 119 16.58 -13.52 31.81
C PRO A 119 15.69 -13.95 32.99
N ASN A 120 14.52 -13.32 33.15
CA ASN A 120 13.60 -13.55 34.25
C ASN A 120 12.39 -14.43 33.88
N ALA A 121 12.17 -14.70 32.58
CA ALA A 121 10.99 -15.42 32.09
C ALA A 121 11.28 -16.51 31.04
N GLY A 122 12.55 -16.71 30.68
CA GLY A 122 12.96 -17.69 29.68
C GLY A 122 12.76 -17.19 28.24
N LEU A 123 12.60 -18.13 27.31
CA LEU A 123 12.39 -17.80 25.89
C LEU A 123 10.95 -17.31 25.68
N GLU A 124 10.77 -16.02 25.46
CA GLU A 124 9.46 -15.45 25.15
C GLU A 124 9.34 -15.26 23.63
N ALA A 125 8.34 -15.92 23.04
CA ALA A 125 7.96 -15.69 21.65
C ALA A 125 7.17 -14.37 21.59
N ARG A 126 7.82 -13.31 21.11
CA ARG A 126 7.19 -12.00 20.95
C ARG A 126 6.80 -11.83 19.50
N GLN A 127 5.49 -11.69 19.27
CA GLN A 127 4.94 -11.29 17.98
C GLN A 127 4.82 -9.77 17.98
N GLU A 128 5.64 -9.10 17.17
CA GLU A 128 5.59 -7.65 17.03
C GLU A 128 5.08 -7.28 15.64
N PRO A 129 4.00 -6.47 15.55
CA PRO A 129 3.55 -5.95 14.28
C PRO A 129 4.51 -4.86 13.81
N TYR A 130 5.08 -5.07 12.64
CA TYR A 130 5.82 -4.05 11.90
C TYR A 130 4.89 -3.43 10.87
N TRP A 131 5.06 -2.13 10.70
CA TRP A 131 4.41 -1.37 9.66
C TRP A 131 5.45 -0.96 8.64
N TYR A 132 5.03 -0.86 7.38
CA TYR A 132 5.92 -0.43 6.33
C TYR A 132 5.20 0.36 5.25
N VAL A 133 5.96 1.26 4.63
CA VAL A 133 5.61 2.01 3.43
C VAL A 133 6.53 1.52 2.31
N MET A 134 5.94 1.15 1.18
CA MET A 134 6.69 0.75 -0.01
C MET A 134 7.37 1.98 -0.65
N ASP A 135 8.34 1.75 -1.52
CA ASP A 135 8.93 2.79 -2.35
C ASP A 135 7.91 3.52 -3.25
N GLU A 136 8.41 4.49 -4.01
CA GLU A 136 7.62 5.37 -4.87
C GLU A 136 6.79 4.60 -5.89
N LEU A 137 7.35 3.53 -6.47
CA LEU A 137 6.65 2.69 -7.44
C LEU A 137 5.56 1.88 -6.76
N GLY A 138 5.90 1.12 -5.72
CA GLY A 138 4.95 0.27 -5.03
C GLY A 138 3.79 1.06 -4.41
N SER A 139 4.11 2.19 -3.79
CA SER A 139 3.11 3.08 -3.19
C SER A 139 2.18 3.73 -4.23
N SER A 140 2.61 3.83 -5.49
CA SER A 140 1.79 4.34 -6.59
C SER A 140 0.86 3.28 -7.20
N ILE A 141 1.04 1.99 -6.89
CA ILE A 141 0.11 0.93 -7.33
C ILE A 141 -1.24 1.13 -6.64
N ARG A 142 -2.28 1.40 -7.44
CA ARG A 142 -3.62 1.74 -6.95
C ARG A 142 -4.44 0.50 -6.66
N TYR A 143 -5.49 0.72 -5.87
CA TYR A 143 -6.50 -0.29 -5.61
C TYR A 143 -7.53 -0.34 -6.74
N SER A 144 -7.90 -1.55 -7.17
CA SER A 144 -9.16 -1.78 -7.88
C SER A 144 -9.73 -3.14 -7.49
N SER A 145 -11.06 -3.22 -7.32
CA SER A 145 -11.74 -4.50 -7.12
C SER A 145 -11.98 -5.25 -8.43
N SER A 146 -12.17 -4.54 -9.55
CA SER A 146 -12.58 -5.13 -10.83
C SER A 146 -11.41 -5.28 -11.80
N ASN A 147 -10.45 -4.35 -11.74
CA ASN A 147 -9.37 -4.25 -12.73
C ASN A 147 -8.01 -4.69 -12.16
N ALA A 148 -8.00 -5.33 -10.98
CA ALA A 148 -6.76 -5.82 -10.38
C ALA A 148 -6.10 -6.83 -11.32
N ASN A 149 -4.89 -6.52 -11.75
CA ASN A 149 -4.11 -7.29 -12.72
C ASN A 149 -2.76 -7.77 -12.14
N VAL A 150 -2.44 -7.34 -10.92
CA VAL A 150 -1.23 -7.75 -10.19
C VAL A 150 -1.55 -8.13 -8.74
N ARG A 151 -0.60 -8.81 -8.10
CA ARG A 151 -0.63 -9.10 -6.67
C ARG A 151 0.64 -8.58 -6.01
N CYS A 152 0.48 -8.08 -4.78
CA CYS A 152 1.56 -7.62 -3.91
C CYS A 152 1.54 -8.42 -2.61
N VAL A 153 2.65 -9.07 -2.25
CA VAL A 153 2.74 -9.91 -1.03
C VAL A 153 4.07 -9.66 -0.31
N SER A 154 4.03 -9.46 1.00
CA SER A 154 5.23 -9.34 1.82
C SER A 154 6.10 -10.60 1.74
N PHE A 155 7.40 -10.45 1.56
CA PHE A 155 8.37 -11.53 1.45
C PHE A 155 9.62 -11.23 2.26
N PHE A 156 10.02 -12.19 3.09
CA PHE A 156 11.23 -12.10 3.89
C PHE A 156 12.37 -12.84 3.18
N PHE A 157 13.40 -12.11 2.77
CA PHE A 157 14.59 -12.69 2.20
C PHE A 157 15.63 -12.94 3.29
N GLU A 158 15.68 -14.19 3.76
CA GLU A 158 16.52 -14.62 4.88
C GLU A 158 18.02 -14.29 4.69
N PRO A 159 18.66 -14.51 3.52
CA PRO A 159 20.10 -14.30 3.40
C PRO A 159 20.55 -12.85 3.63
N SER A 160 19.69 -11.87 3.34
CA SER A 160 19.96 -10.46 3.67
C SER A 160 19.16 -9.94 4.86
N GLN A 161 18.36 -10.78 5.51
CA GLN A 161 17.44 -10.42 6.59
C GLN A 161 16.59 -9.18 6.23
N THR A 162 16.09 -9.13 5.00
CA THR A 162 15.39 -7.95 4.47
C THR A 162 13.97 -8.31 4.05
N MET A 163 13.04 -7.40 4.34
CA MET A 163 11.65 -7.49 3.89
C MET A 163 11.47 -6.74 2.57
N PHE A 164 10.82 -7.42 1.62
CA PHE A 164 10.38 -6.87 0.35
C PHE A 164 8.89 -7.10 0.18
N THR A 165 8.33 -6.49 -0.85
CA THR A 165 7.04 -6.91 -1.39
C THR A 165 7.27 -7.56 -2.75
N LEU A 166 6.87 -8.82 -2.90
CA LEU A 166 6.78 -9.46 -4.22
C LEU A 166 5.65 -8.80 -5.00
N PHE A 167 5.92 -8.51 -6.26
CA PHE A 167 5.00 -7.91 -7.21
C PHE A 167 5.01 -8.73 -8.50
N TYR A 168 3.85 -9.25 -8.91
CA TYR A 168 3.74 -10.12 -10.08
C TYR A 168 2.35 -10.02 -10.71
N PRO A 169 2.20 -10.21 -12.03
CA PRO A 169 0.92 -10.23 -12.71
C PRO A 169 0.10 -11.46 -12.31
N ILE A 170 -1.21 -11.30 -12.27
CA ILE A 170 -2.17 -12.40 -12.05
C ILE A 170 -3.02 -12.69 -13.29
N VAL A 171 -2.86 -11.86 -14.32
CA VAL A 171 -3.44 -11.99 -15.65
C VAL A 171 -2.41 -11.55 -16.67
N ARG A 172 -2.50 -12.02 -17.91
CA ARG A 172 -1.65 -11.55 -18.99
C ARG A 172 -1.92 -10.06 -19.26
N ILE A 173 -0.86 -9.25 -19.29
CA ILE A 173 -0.91 -7.81 -19.60
C ILE A 173 -0.08 -7.59 -20.86
N GLU A 174 -0.74 -7.20 -21.96
CA GLU A 174 -0.07 -7.02 -23.26
C GLU A 174 -0.39 -5.68 -23.93
N GLN A 175 -1.44 -4.99 -23.50
CA GLN A 175 -1.77 -3.67 -24.03
C GLN A 175 -0.73 -2.66 -23.55
N SER A 176 -0.19 -1.87 -24.47
CA SER A 176 0.76 -0.78 -24.13
C SER A 176 0.12 0.18 -23.13
N TYR A 177 0.93 0.66 -22.18
CA TYR A 177 0.50 1.64 -21.19
C TYR A 177 -0.66 1.18 -20.29
N THR A 178 -0.77 -0.13 -20.04
CA THR A 178 -1.79 -0.67 -19.14
C THR A 178 -1.51 -0.23 -17.72
N GLU A 179 -2.48 0.40 -17.06
CA GLU A 179 -2.38 0.73 -15.64
C GLU A 179 -2.34 -0.53 -14.76
N ILE A 180 -1.50 -0.49 -13.74
CA ILE A 180 -1.31 -1.55 -12.77
C ILE A 180 -2.17 -1.33 -11.52
N PHE A 181 -3.02 -2.31 -11.22
CA PHE A 181 -3.92 -2.30 -10.06
C PHE A 181 -3.74 -3.56 -9.20
N ARG A 182 -3.75 -3.37 -7.89
CA ARG A 182 -3.79 -4.46 -6.91
C ARG A 182 -5.12 -4.50 -6.17
N ASN A 183 -5.49 -5.69 -5.69
CA ASN A 183 -6.64 -5.86 -4.81
C ASN A 183 -6.18 -5.91 -3.34
N TYR A 184 -6.61 -4.95 -2.52
CA TYR A 184 -6.26 -4.87 -1.10
C TYR A 184 -6.85 -6.02 -0.28
N ILE A 185 -7.87 -6.70 -0.79
CA ILE A 185 -8.57 -7.78 -0.10
C ILE A 185 -8.75 -8.96 -1.06
N HIS A 186 -7.66 -9.46 -1.61
CA HIS A 186 -7.68 -10.50 -2.64
C HIS A 186 -8.18 -11.87 -2.14
N ASP A 187 -8.11 -12.14 -0.84
CA ASP A 187 -8.38 -13.43 -0.19
C ASP A 187 -9.76 -13.52 0.48
N ASN A 188 -10.67 -12.59 0.17
CA ASN A 188 -11.98 -12.51 0.83
C ASN A 188 -13.15 -12.65 -0.15
N SER A 189 -13.85 -13.77 -0.03
CA SER A 189 -15.04 -14.10 -0.82
C SER A 189 -16.35 -13.63 -0.19
N ASN A 190 -16.37 -13.24 1.10
CA ASN A 190 -17.60 -12.78 1.75
C ASN A 190 -17.90 -11.32 1.33
N PRO A 191 -19.04 -11.05 0.65
CA PRO A 191 -19.32 -9.71 0.12
C PRO A 191 -19.45 -8.64 1.21
N LEU A 192 -20.05 -8.96 2.35
CA LEU A 192 -20.25 -8.01 3.46
C LEU A 192 -18.92 -7.67 4.12
N ASP A 193 -18.12 -8.68 4.48
CA ASP A 193 -16.80 -8.48 5.09
C ASP A 193 -15.87 -7.71 4.14
N ARG A 194 -15.91 -8.03 2.83
CA ARG A 194 -15.20 -7.27 1.80
C ARG A 194 -15.64 -5.81 1.79
N ASN A 195 -16.94 -5.53 1.77
CA ASN A 195 -17.46 -4.16 1.77
C ASN A 195 -17.01 -3.39 3.01
N ILE A 196 -17.07 -4.01 4.19
CA ILE A 196 -16.63 -3.40 5.46
C ILE A 196 -15.14 -3.09 5.44
N LYS A 197 -14.30 -4.05 5.05
CA LYS A 197 -12.84 -3.89 4.98
C LYS A 197 -12.40 -2.85 3.94
N LEU A 198 -13.21 -2.58 2.90
CA LEU A 198 -12.95 -1.53 1.92
C LEU A 198 -13.45 -0.15 2.33
N LEU A 199 -14.27 -0.03 3.39
CA LEU A 199 -14.79 1.27 3.84
C LEU A 199 -13.70 2.35 3.99
N PRO A 200 -12.50 2.06 4.54
CA PRO A 200 -11.43 3.05 4.65
C PRO A 200 -10.98 3.62 3.30
N TRP A 201 -11.27 2.94 2.18
CA TRP A 201 -10.87 3.30 0.82
C TRP A 201 -12.04 3.80 -0.04
N GLN A 202 -13.23 3.95 0.53
CA GLN A 202 -14.42 4.45 -0.16
C GLN A 202 -14.72 5.91 0.18
N ARG A 203 -15.32 6.63 -0.78
CA ARG A 203 -15.77 8.02 -0.57
C ARG A 203 -16.70 8.14 0.64
N VAL A 204 -16.64 9.29 1.34
CA VAL A 204 -17.40 9.53 2.58
C VAL A 204 -18.90 9.29 2.40
N TYR A 205 -19.47 9.71 1.27
CA TYR A 205 -20.89 9.49 0.97
C TYR A 205 -21.23 8.00 0.89
N SER A 206 -20.44 7.22 0.13
CA SER A 206 -20.59 5.77 0.02
C SER A 206 -20.47 5.08 1.39
N ARG A 207 -19.49 5.48 2.21
CA ARG A 207 -19.33 4.99 3.59
C ARG A 207 -20.58 5.22 4.44
N LYS A 208 -21.11 6.45 4.45
CA LYS A 208 -22.30 6.80 5.24
C LYS A 208 -23.52 5.99 4.80
N SER A 209 -23.71 5.80 3.49
CA SER A 209 -24.81 4.99 2.97
C SER A 209 -24.71 3.54 3.42
N ILE A 210 -23.53 2.92 3.29
CA ILE A 210 -23.32 1.52 3.68
C ILE A 210 -23.54 1.35 5.18
N LEU A 211 -22.93 2.21 6.00
CA LEU A 211 -23.11 2.16 7.46
C LEU A 211 -24.58 2.34 7.84
N ARG A 212 -25.29 3.29 7.22
CA ARG A 212 -26.73 3.50 7.47
C ARG A 212 -27.55 2.27 7.10
N SER A 213 -27.31 1.66 5.93
CA SER A 213 -28.01 0.44 5.51
C SER A 213 -27.79 -0.69 6.51
N LEU A 214 -26.54 -0.88 6.97
CA LEU A 214 -26.22 -1.88 8.00
C LEU A 214 -26.90 -1.58 9.33
N THR A 215 -26.98 -0.32 9.76
CA THR A 215 -27.71 0.05 10.98
C THR A 215 -29.21 -0.19 10.84
N ILE A 216 -29.83 0.11 9.70
CA ILE A 216 -31.26 -0.15 9.47
C ILE A 216 -31.54 -1.66 9.53
N GLU A 217 -30.68 -2.47 8.92
CA GLU A 217 -30.84 -3.93 8.89
C GLU A 217 -30.70 -4.57 10.29
N ASN A 218 -29.73 -4.09 11.09
CA ASN A 218 -29.37 -4.73 12.36
C ASN A 218 -30.00 -4.06 13.60
N CYS A 219 -30.46 -2.82 13.48
CA CYS A 219 -31.06 -2.01 14.56
C CYS A 219 -32.25 -1.17 14.03
N PRO A 220 -33.29 -1.81 13.44
CA PRO A 220 -34.40 -1.10 12.82
C PRO A 220 -35.17 -0.18 13.79
N GLU A 221 -35.17 -0.51 15.08
CA GLU A 221 -35.82 0.26 16.16
C GLU A 221 -35.29 1.69 16.31
N ILE A 222 -34.06 1.97 15.85
CA ILE A 222 -33.49 3.33 15.84
C ILE A 222 -34.22 4.22 14.84
N PHE A 223 -34.87 3.64 13.82
CA PHE A 223 -35.45 4.37 12.68
C PHE A 223 -36.97 4.38 12.64
N THR A 224 -37.65 3.73 13.59
CA THR A 224 -39.10 3.75 13.73
C THR A 224 -39.50 4.71 14.86
N THR A 225 -39.87 5.94 14.49
CA THR A 225 -40.69 6.85 15.31
C THR A 225 -42.01 7.10 14.62
#